data_AF-A0A5M9WLY8-F1
#
_entry.id   AF-A0A5M9WLY8-F1
#
_cell.length_a   1.000
_cell.length_b   1.000
_cell.length_c   1.000
_cell.angle_alpha   90.00
_cell.angle_beta   90.00
_cell.angle_gamma   90.00
#
_symmetry.space_group_name_H-M   'P 1'
#
loop_
_entity.id
_entity.type
_entity.pdbx_description
1 polymer ?
#
loop_
_entity_poly.entity_id
_entity_poly.type
_entity_poly.pdbx_seq_one_letter_code
_entity_poly.pdbx_strand_id
1 'polypeptide(L)'
;MVYIVKVHRIHFECRRVWMEQHLKLLPTEVHLRYGRLVLIHDETLQRTAGSEGWVKDCTFDTLRTLDAGSWFHSDFAGEAIPSLEMLFNLVQGKRILLNVELKNGIVPYKGMEEKVIQVIREWNMEQQVVLSSFNHASLVKCKRIAPDIRTALLYMEKL
;
A
#
# COMPACT_ATOMS: atom_id res chain seq x y z
N MET A 1 -14.26 17.47 -14.48
CA MET A 1 -14.83 16.11 -14.37
C MET A 1 -13.88 15.03 -14.93
N VAL A 2 -12.55 15.21 -14.82
CA VAL A 2 -11.53 14.26 -15.34
C VAL A 2 -10.62 13.72 -14.21
N TYR A 3 -10.68 14.33 -13.01
CA TYR A 3 -9.78 14.05 -11.88
C TYR A 3 -10.33 13.03 -10.86
N ILE A 4 -11.62 12.71 -10.92
CA ILE A 4 -12.23 11.65 -10.10
C ILE A 4 -11.70 10.26 -10.53
N VAL A 5 -11.27 10.11 -11.78
CA VAL A 5 -10.87 8.82 -12.38
C VAL A 5 -9.52 8.28 -11.87
N LYS A 6 -8.57 9.13 -11.43
CA LYS A 6 -7.23 8.65 -11.02
C LYS A 6 -7.13 8.16 -9.58
N VAL A 7 -7.87 8.73 -8.63
CA VAL A 7 -7.97 8.17 -7.26
C VAL A 7 -8.81 6.89 -7.26
N HIS A 8 -9.67 6.71 -8.27
CA HIS A 8 -10.38 5.46 -8.52
C HIS A 8 -9.48 4.34 -9.08
N ARG A 9 -8.16 4.51 -9.23
CA ARG A 9 -7.31 3.49 -9.86
C ARG A 9 -6.37 2.74 -8.90
N ILE A 10 -6.33 3.12 -7.62
CA ILE A 10 -5.47 2.47 -6.62
C ILE A 10 -6.35 1.83 -5.54
N HIS A 11 -6.18 0.51 -5.37
CA HIS A 11 -6.87 -0.39 -4.44
C HIS A 11 -8.33 -0.73 -4.75
N PHE A 12 -8.56 -2.00 -5.11
CA PHE A 12 -9.81 -2.44 -5.73
C PHE A 12 -10.75 -3.25 -4.82
N GLU A 13 -10.46 -3.41 -3.54
CA GLU A 13 -11.42 -3.99 -2.58
C GLU A 13 -12.35 -2.95 -1.93
N CYS A 14 -12.08 -1.64 -2.08
CA CYS A 14 -12.71 -0.61 -1.24
C CYS A 14 -13.50 0.44 -2.04
N ARG A 15 -14.22 0.05 -3.09
CA ARG A 15 -14.74 1.02 -4.06
C ARG A 15 -16.16 1.55 -3.80
N ARG A 16 -17.09 0.73 -3.29
CA ARG A 16 -18.50 1.17 -3.14
C ARG A 16 -18.79 1.82 -1.79
N VAL A 17 -18.20 1.28 -0.72
CA VAL A 17 -18.44 1.72 0.66
C VAL A 17 -17.79 3.08 0.95
N TRP A 18 -16.64 3.38 0.35
CA TRP A 18 -15.84 4.56 0.65
C TRP A 18 -16.48 5.89 0.23
N MET A 19 -17.07 5.90 -0.96
CA MET A 19 -17.69 7.11 -1.52
C MET A 19 -19.06 7.40 -0.89
N GLU A 20 -19.75 6.37 -0.41
CA GLU A 20 -21.07 6.52 0.22
C GLU A 20 -20.99 6.85 1.72
N GLN A 21 -19.89 6.50 2.41
CA GLN A 21 -19.83 6.56 3.88
C GLN A 21 -18.93 7.66 4.49
N HIS A 22 -18.42 8.63 3.73
CA HIS A 22 -17.52 9.69 4.26
C HIS A 22 -16.27 9.14 4.99
N LEU A 23 -15.85 7.91 4.66
CA LEU A 23 -14.70 7.26 5.28
C LEU A 23 -13.41 8.01 4.91
N LYS A 24 -12.60 8.30 5.93
CA LYS A 24 -11.39 9.13 5.80
C LYS A 24 -10.09 8.32 5.81
N LEU A 25 -10.09 6.98 5.93
CA LEU A 25 -8.90 6.13 6.18
C LEU A 25 -8.62 5.05 5.12
N LEU A 26 -8.01 5.37 3.98
CA LEU A 26 -7.79 4.40 2.89
C LEU A 26 -6.77 3.31 3.30
N PRO A 27 -7.13 2.01 3.34
CA PRO A 27 -6.16 0.93 3.54
C PRO A 27 -5.29 0.74 2.30
N THR A 28 -4.03 0.40 2.52
CA THR A 28 -3.03 0.13 1.49
C THR A 28 -1.95 -0.76 2.05
N GLU A 29 -1.59 -1.84 1.36
CA GLU A 29 -0.52 -2.74 1.80
C GLU A 29 0.76 -2.58 0.97
N VAL A 30 1.92 -2.61 1.62
CA VAL A 30 3.23 -2.33 0.99
C VAL A 30 4.21 -3.49 1.07
N HIS A 31 4.87 -3.77 -0.05
CA HIS A 31 6.05 -4.64 -0.17
C HIS A 31 7.29 -3.82 -0.56
N LEU A 32 8.47 -4.13 0.00
CA LEU A 32 9.75 -3.45 -0.35
C LEU A 32 10.58 -4.20 -1.41
N ARG A 33 10.55 -3.80 -2.68
CA ARG A 33 11.34 -4.41 -3.77
C ARG A 33 12.50 -3.54 -4.21
N TYR A 34 13.74 -4.03 -4.09
CA TYR A 34 14.93 -3.34 -4.60
C TYR A 34 14.96 -1.84 -4.26
N GLY A 35 14.59 -1.49 -3.01
CA GLY A 35 14.53 -0.10 -2.53
C GLY A 35 13.27 0.69 -2.91
N ARG A 36 12.25 0.07 -3.51
CA ARG A 36 10.96 0.68 -3.87
C ARG A 36 9.81 0.06 -3.07
N LEU A 37 8.84 0.87 -2.66
CA LEU A 37 7.64 0.42 -1.96
C LEU A 37 6.51 0.23 -2.97
N VAL A 38 6.06 -1.01 -3.15
CA VAL A 38 5.05 -1.40 -4.15
C VAL A 38 3.76 -1.77 -3.45
N LEU A 39 2.63 -1.41 -4.06
CA LEU A 39 1.29 -1.60 -3.50
C LEU A 39 0.65 -2.86 -4.06
N ILE A 40 0.63 -3.92 -3.27
CA ILE A 40 -0.02 -5.20 -3.61
C ILE A 40 -0.30 -5.96 -2.31
N HIS A 41 -1.49 -6.56 -2.22
CA HIS A 41 -1.91 -7.26 -1.01
C HIS A 41 -1.21 -8.62 -0.84
N ASP A 42 -1.11 -9.39 -1.92
CA ASP A 42 -0.64 -10.77 -1.87
C ASP A 42 0.89 -10.85 -2.00
N GLU A 43 1.46 -11.89 -1.41
CA GLU A 43 2.87 -12.23 -1.60
C GLU A 43 3.15 -12.79 -3.01
N THR A 44 2.11 -13.19 -3.74
CA THR A 44 2.16 -13.73 -5.11
C THR A 44 1.35 -12.88 -6.08
N LEU A 45 1.65 -13.01 -7.38
CA LEU A 45 1.06 -12.18 -8.43
C LEU A 45 -0.22 -12.76 -9.04
N GLN A 46 -0.54 -14.03 -8.76
CA GLN A 46 -1.53 -14.78 -9.53
C GLN A 46 -2.94 -14.16 -9.47
N ARG A 47 -3.41 -13.79 -8.27
CA ARG A 47 -4.78 -13.33 -8.07
C ARG A 47 -5.05 -11.98 -8.73
N THR A 48 -4.15 -11.02 -8.52
CA THR A 48 -4.38 -9.63 -8.88
C THR A 48 -3.62 -9.17 -10.11
N ALA A 49 -2.65 -9.93 -10.61
CA ALA A 49 -1.87 -9.58 -11.78
C ALA A 49 -1.81 -10.70 -12.85
N GLY A 50 -2.47 -11.84 -12.60
CA GLY A 50 -2.58 -12.95 -13.55
C GLY A 50 -1.25 -13.63 -13.90
N SER A 51 -0.16 -13.29 -13.21
CA SER A 51 1.18 -13.83 -13.42
C SER A 51 1.53 -14.81 -12.31
N GLU A 52 2.19 -15.90 -12.67
CA GLU A 52 2.79 -16.80 -11.69
C GLU A 52 3.99 -16.13 -11.00
N GLY A 53 4.31 -16.60 -9.79
CA GLY A 53 5.50 -16.18 -9.05
C GLY A 53 5.23 -15.25 -7.87
N TRP A 54 6.32 -14.94 -7.15
CA TRP A 54 6.28 -14.14 -5.94
C TRP A 54 6.64 -12.69 -6.22
N VAL A 55 5.99 -11.77 -5.53
CA VAL A 55 6.32 -10.35 -5.57
C VAL A 55 7.80 -10.16 -5.20
N LYS A 56 8.29 -10.88 -4.18
CA LYS A 56 9.67 -10.75 -3.67
C LYS A 56 10.77 -11.03 -4.70
N ASP A 57 10.46 -11.83 -5.73
CA ASP A 57 11.39 -12.29 -6.75
C ASP A 57 11.37 -11.41 -8.01
N CYS A 58 10.54 -10.35 -8.02
CA CYS A 58 10.38 -9.44 -9.15
C CYS A 58 11.03 -8.07 -8.89
N THR A 59 11.57 -7.46 -9.94
CA THR A 59 11.99 -6.05 -9.90
C THR A 59 10.76 -5.13 -9.99
N PHE A 60 10.88 -3.88 -9.52
CA PHE A 60 9.80 -2.91 -9.71
C PHE A 60 9.49 -2.68 -11.19
N ASP A 61 10.51 -2.69 -12.05
CA ASP A 61 10.33 -2.52 -13.49
C ASP A 61 9.55 -3.67 -14.13
N THR A 62 9.71 -4.89 -13.65
CA THR A 62 8.88 -6.03 -14.05
C THR A 62 7.46 -5.85 -13.53
N LEU A 63 7.30 -5.54 -12.24
CA LEU A 63 5.97 -5.41 -11.60
C LEU A 63 5.08 -4.36 -12.26
N ARG A 64 5.64 -3.22 -12.67
CA ARG A 64 4.87 -2.15 -13.34
C ARG A 64 4.42 -2.49 -14.77
N THR A 65 4.86 -3.61 -15.34
CA THR A 65 4.41 -4.06 -16.68
C THR A 65 3.22 -5.00 -16.62
N LEU A 66 2.86 -5.47 -15.42
CA LEU A 66 1.75 -6.39 -15.23
C LEU A 66 0.42 -5.63 -15.16
N ASP A 67 -0.62 -6.21 -15.75
CA ASP A 67 -1.99 -5.72 -15.61
C ASP A 67 -2.55 -6.15 -14.25
N ALA A 68 -2.66 -5.18 -13.35
CA ALA A 68 -3.18 -5.33 -12.00
C ALA A 68 -4.64 -4.89 -11.83
N GLY A 69 -5.36 -4.62 -12.93
CA GLY A 69 -6.72 -4.07 -12.90
C GLY A 69 -7.77 -4.90 -13.63
N SER A 70 -7.41 -5.61 -14.68
CA SER A 70 -8.34 -6.46 -15.46
C SER A 70 -9.06 -7.51 -14.62
N TRP A 71 -8.41 -8.04 -13.57
CA TRP A 71 -9.01 -9.02 -12.66
C TRP A 71 -10.21 -8.46 -11.88
N PHE A 72 -10.25 -7.13 -11.68
CA PHE A 72 -11.32 -6.47 -10.93
C PHE A 72 -12.49 -6.07 -11.84
N HIS A 73 -12.19 -5.34 -12.92
CA HIS A 73 -13.19 -4.92 -13.92
C HIS A 73 -12.49 -4.44 -15.20
N SER A 74 -13.11 -4.60 -16.36
CA SER A 74 -12.52 -4.26 -17.67
C SER A 74 -12.13 -2.79 -17.81
N ASP A 75 -12.82 -1.88 -17.11
CA ASP A 75 -12.50 -0.44 -17.09
C ASP A 75 -11.12 -0.11 -16.48
N PHE A 76 -10.50 -1.08 -15.79
CA PHE A 76 -9.16 -0.99 -15.19
C PHE A 76 -8.13 -1.82 -15.95
N ALA A 77 -8.45 -2.29 -17.16
CA ALA A 77 -7.48 -2.97 -17.99
C ALA A 77 -6.24 -2.12 -18.23
N GLY A 78 -5.06 -2.72 -18.05
CA GLY A 78 -3.76 -2.06 -18.17
C GLY A 78 -3.32 -1.22 -16.97
N GLU A 79 -4.07 -1.21 -15.86
CA GLU A 79 -3.57 -0.57 -14.63
C GLU A 79 -2.36 -1.32 -14.09
N ALA A 80 -1.26 -0.61 -13.88
CA ALA A 80 -0.03 -1.20 -13.34
C ALA A 80 -0.07 -1.32 -11.82
N ILE A 81 0.76 -2.21 -11.26
CA ILE A 81 1.04 -2.25 -9.81
C ILE A 81 1.68 -0.91 -9.39
N PRO A 82 1.03 -0.10 -8.51
CA PRO A 82 1.52 1.23 -8.17
C PRO A 82 2.63 1.20 -7.12
N SER A 83 3.38 2.30 -7.02
CA SER A 83 4.28 2.56 -5.88
C SER A 83 3.59 3.40 -4.80
N LEU A 84 4.14 3.40 -3.58
CA LEU A 84 3.62 4.22 -2.49
C LEU A 84 3.70 5.72 -2.82
N GLU A 85 4.77 6.16 -3.47
CA GLU A 85 4.96 7.54 -3.91
C GLU A 85 3.91 7.97 -4.94
N MET A 86 3.51 7.07 -5.85
CA MET A 86 2.42 7.35 -6.79
C MET A 86 1.09 7.58 -6.05
N LEU A 87 0.81 6.79 -5.00
CA LEU A 87 -0.36 7.00 -4.16
C LEU A 87 -0.27 8.33 -3.39
N PHE A 88 0.88 8.65 -2.80
CA PHE A 88 1.08 9.91 -2.09
C PHE A 88 0.84 11.11 -3.01
N ASN A 89 1.37 11.09 -4.23
CA ASN A 89 1.10 12.12 -5.24
C ASN A 89 -0.40 12.32 -5.53
N LEU A 90 -1.20 11.26 -5.41
CA LEU A 90 -2.65 11.35 -5.62
C LEU A 90 -3.42 11.86 -4.40
N VAL A 91 -2.93 11.65 -3.18
CA VAL A 91 -3.69 11.94 -1.95
C VAL A 91 -3.16 13.09 -1.11
N GLN A 92 -1.93 13.55 -1.36
CA GLN A 92 -1.30 14.63 -0.62
C GLN A 92 -2.18 15.89 -0.65
N GLY A 93 -2.35 16.53 0.51
CA GLY A 93 -3.19 17.73 0.67
C GLY A 93 -4.70 17.48 0.64
N LYS A 94 -5.14 16.24 0.39
CA LYS A 94 -6.56 15.87 0.50
C LYS A 94 -6.88 15.48 1.94
N ARG A 95 -8.15 15.58 2.33
CA ARG A 95 -8.65 15.15 3.64
C ARG A 95 -8.80 13.62 3.72
N ILE A 96 -7.75 12.90 3.34
CA ILE A 96 -7.65 11.44 3.32
C ILE A 96 -6.46 11.05 4.20
N LEU A 97 -6.75 10.21 5.17
CA LEU A 97 -5.81 9.47 6.00
C LEU A 97 -5.52 8.14 5.28
N LEU A 98 -4.28 7.69 5.28
CA LEU A 98 -3.87 6.40 4.73
C LEU A 98 -3.54 5.45 5.89
N ASN A 99 -4.05 4.22 5.82
CA ASN A 99 -3.55 3.12 6.62
C ASN A 99 -2.56 2.31 5.78
N VAL A 100 -1.27 2.45 6.04
CA VAL A 100 -0.20 1.76 5.31
C VAL A 100 0.21 0.52 6.09
N GLU A 101 -0.20 -0.65 5.62
CA GLU A 101 0.15 -1.94 6.21
C GLU A 101 1.51 -2.43 5.69
N LEU A 102 2.43 -2.76 6.61
CA LEU A 102 3.71 -3.37 6.28
C LEU A 102 3.55 -4.89 6.11
N LYS A 103 3.66 -5.36 4.86
CA LYS A 103 3.58 -6.80 4.49
C LYS A 103 4.91 -7.52 4.67
N ASN A 104 5.42 -7.55 5.90
CA ASN A 104 6.65 -8.26 6.27
C ASN A 104 6.45 -9.40 7.28
N GLY A 105 5.22 -9.92 7.38
CA GLY A 105 4.89 -11.06 8.25
C GLY A 105 5.30 -12.41 7.65
N ILE A 106 5.00 -12.64 6.37
CA ILE A 106 5.33 -13.89 5.66
C ILE A 106 6.73 -13.78 5.02
N VAL A 107 7.00 -12.68 4.32
CA VAL A 107 8.30 -12.45 3.68
C VAL A 107 9.01 -11.30 4.40
N PRO A 108 10.13 -11.54 5.09
CA PRO A 108 10.85 -10.48 5.76
C PRO A 108 11.55 -9.57 4.75
N TYR A 109 11.46 -8.26 4.97
CA TYR A 109 12.12 -7.25 4.15
C TYR A 109 13.05 -6.39 5.01
N LYS A 110 14.35 -6.68 4.95
CA LYS A 110 15.36 -5.89 5.66
C LYS A 110 15.31 -4.43 5.20
N GLY A 111 15.16 -3.51 6.14
CA GLY A 111 15.12 -2.07 5.86
C GLY A 111 13.74 -1.52 5.46
N MET A 112 12.67 -2.33 5.51
CA MET A 112 11.32 -1.88 5.16
C MET A 112 10.84 -0.74 6.06
N GLU A 113 11.02 -0.84 7.38
CA GLU A 113 10.54 0.17 8.31
C GLU A 113 11.23 1.52 8.05
N GLU A 114 12.55 1.51 7.91
CA GLU A 114 13.35 2.70 7.58
C GLU A 114 12.90 3.29 6.25
N LYS A 115 12.71 2.46 5.22
CA LYS A 115 12.33 2.95 3.89
C LYS A 115 10.93 3.54 3.86
N VAL A 116 9.95 2.90 4.51
CA VAL A 116 8.58 3.42 4.62
C VAL A 116 8.59 4.77 5.32
N ILE A 117 9.27 4.86 6.47
CA ILE A 117 9.36 6.11 7.23
C ILE A 117 10.06 7.19 6.40
N GLN A 118 11.18 6.88 5.74
CA GLN A 118 11.89 7.80 4.86
C GLN A 118 10.95 8.38 3.80
N VAL A 119 10.21 7.52 3.07
CA VAL A 119 9.30 7.98 2.01
C VAL A 119 8.16 8.83 2.58
N ILE A 120 7.63 8.51 3.77
CA ILE A 120 6.62 9.34 4.44
C ILE A 120 7.17 10.74 4.73
N ARG A 121 8.41 10.86 5.24
CA ARG A 121 9.06 12.14 5.51
C ARG A 121 9.31 12.95 4.25
N GLU A 122 9.86 12.31 3.22
CA GLU A 122 10.14 12.95 1.93
C GLU A 122 8.88 13.58 1.31
N TRP A 123 7.71 12.97 1.55
CA TRP A 123 6.42 13.45 1.06
C TRP A 123 5.62 14.26 2.08
N ASN A 124 6.14 14.54 3.28
CA ASN A 124 5.45 15.24 4.37
C ASN A 124 4.07 14.62 4.71
N MET A 125 3.99 13.29 4.75
CA MET A 125 2.75 12.53 4.91
C MET A 125 2.49 12.05 6.34
N GLU A 126 3.28 12.47 7.33
CA GLU A 126 3.23 11.96 8.71
C GLU A 126 1.87 12.12 9.38
N GLN A 127 1.21 13.26 9.12
CA GLN A 127 -0.11 13.55 9.65
C GLN A 127 -1.24 12.92 8.81
N GLN A 128 -0.92 12.39 7.63
CA GLN A 128 -1.83 11.71 6.72
C GLN A 128 -1.60 10.19 6.67
N VAL A 129 -0.70 9.62 7.47
CA VAL A 129 -0.42 8.19 7.50
C VAL A 129 -0.59 7.60 8.90
N VAL A 130 -1.12 6.39 8.95
CA VAL A 130 -1.07 5.45 10.06
C VAL A 130 -0.35 4.20 9.56
N LEU A 131 0.70 3.77 10.24
CA LEU A 131 1.40 2.52 9.94
C LEU A 131 0.72 1.37 10.65
N SER A 132 0.40 0.29 9.94
CA SER A 132 -0.15 -0.92 10.54
C SER A 132 0.64 -2.17 10.14
N SER A 133 0.51 -3.24 10.92
CA SER A 133 1.11 -4.53 10.59
C SER A 133 0.59 -5.64 11.52
N PHE A 134 0.53 -6.86 11.00
CA PHE A 134 0.44 -8.08 11.80
C PHE A 134 1.79 -8.47 12.44
N ASN A 135 2.91 -7.94 11.94
CA ASN A 135 4.23 -8.10 12.54
C ASN A 135 4.44 -7.00 13.60
N HIS A 136 4.10 -7.31 14.86
CA HIS A 136 4.16 -6.32 15.94
C HIS A 136 5.59 -5.85 16.24
N ALA A 137 6.61 -6.69 16.01
CA ALA A 137 8.00 -6.29 16.16
C ALA A 137 8.39 -5.19 15.15
N SER A 138 7.83 -5.24 13.94
CA SER A 138 7.99 -4.20 12.93
C SER A 138 7.38 -2.87 13.41
N LEU A 139 6.18 -2.90 13.99
CA LEU A 139 5.55 -1.68 14.56
C LEU A 139 6.35 -1.10 15.72
N VAL A 140 6.89 -1.93 16.61
CA VAL A 140 7.79 -1.48 17.69
C VAL A 140 9.03 -0.80 17.11
N LYS A 141 9.59 -1.32 16.02
CA LYS A 141 10.71 -0.70 15.32
C LYS A 141 10.29 0.63 14.67
N CYS A 142 9.16 0.69 13.97
CA CYS A 142 8.63 1.94 13.42
C CYS A 142 8.44 3.01 14.51
N LYS A 143 7.86 2.63 15.65
CA LYS A 143 7.60 3.55 16.77
C LYS A 143 8.89 4.08 17.40
N ARG A 144 9.95 3.27 17.42
CA ARG A 144 11.30 3.71 17.88
C ARG A 144 11.94 4.69 16.90
N ILE A 145 11.79 4.47 15.59
CA ILE A 145 12.40 5.33 14.56
C ILE A 145 11.64 6.65 14.40
N ALA A 146 10.30 6.60 14.39
CA ALA A 146 9.43 7.76 14.15
C ALA A 146 8.26 7.77 15.14
N PRO A 147 8.49 8.22 16.39
CA PRO A 147 7.48 8.20 17.46
C PRO A 147 6.26 9.10 17.19
N ASP A 148 6.37 10.08 16.30
CA ASP A 148 5.32 11.01 15.88
C ASP A 148 4.39 10.45 14.79
N ILE A 149 4.82 9.42 14.04
CA ILE A 149 3.95 8.72 13.09
C ILE A 149 3.04 7.77 13.86
N ARG A 150 1.74 7.81 13.57
CA ARG A 150 0.75 6.93 14.22
C ARG A 150 0.96 5.49 13.80
N THR A 151 0.77 4.57 14.74
CA THR A 151 0.84 3.13 14.52
C THR A 151 -0.46 2.47 14.96
N ALA A 152 -0.95 1.47 14.22
CA ALA A 152 -2.11 0.66 14.54
C ALA A 152 -1.74 -0.83 14.51
N LEU A 153 -2.01 -1.53 15.61
CA LEU A 153 -1.72 -2.96 15.74
C LEU A 153 -2.82 -3.77 15.08
N LEU A 154 -2.46 -4.67 14.15
CA LEU A 154 -3.40 -5.62 13.56
C LEU A 154 -3.31 -6.97 14.29
N TYR A 155 -4.45 -7.57 14.55
CA TYR A 155 -4.56 -8.91 15.12
C TYR A 155 -5.78 -9.60 14.50
N MET A 156 -5.72 -10.92 14.36
CA MET A 156 -6.89 -11.73 14.04
C MET A 156 -7.23 -12.54 15.29
N GLU A 157 -8.41 -12.29 15.85
CA GLU A 157 -8.97 -13.13 16.88
C GLU A 157 -9.64 -14.34 16.19
N LYS A 158 -9.38 -15.55 16.69
CA LYS A 158 -10.17 -16.72 16.28
C LYS A 158 -11.52 -16.60 16.98
N LEU A 159 -12.58 -16.35 16.20
CA LEU A 159 -13.96 -16.61 16.62
C LEU A 159 -14.21 -18.11 16.70
#